data_AF-A0A2E6TZV6-F1
#
_entry.id   AF-A0A2E6TZV6-F1
#
_cell.length_a   1.000
_cell.length_b   1.000
_cell.length_c   1.000
_cell.angle_alpha   90.00
_cell.angle_beta   90.00
_cell.angle_gamma   90.00
#
_symmetry.space_group_name_H-M   'P 1'
#
loop_
_entity.id
_entity.type
_entity.pdbx_description
1 polymer ?
#
loop_
_entity_poly.entity_id
_entity_poly.type
_entity_poly.pdbx_seq_one_letter_code
_entity_poly.pdbx_strand_id
1 'polypeptide(L)'
;MIHNLAKRFCNWSTAQDVIADKDYVVFRAAEKYDSTRNTKFSTFLANEAKWTFLNKTQKEKRFNKHLLISDDDQFEFVAPLEEFNSNAPTDTLDYIFTALNEHPDERVGVIYRLRYKSGKKNKVMPWYMVGNEMNLSAQGCINIHNKALNYIKDKLTKEGILNVK
;
A
#
# COMPACT_ATOMS: atom_id res chain seq x y z
N MET A 1 -29.51 -3.16 7.38
CA MET A 1 -28.49 -2.08 7.30
C MET A 1 -27.06 -2.63 7.47
N ILE A 2 -26.72 -3.28 8.59
CA ILE A 2 -25.38 -3.83 8.86
C ILE A 2 -24.87 -4.75 7.73
N HIS A 3 -25.72 -5.64 7.22
CA HIS A 3 -25.40 -6.49 6.06
C HIS A 3 -24.89 -5.71 4.84
N ASN A 4 -25.51 -4.56 4.50
CA ASN A 4 -25.08 -3.74 3.37
C ASN A 4 -23.73 -3.05 3.64
N LEU A 5 -23.45 -2.70 4.89
CA LEU A 5 -22.14 -2.18 5.30
C LEU A 5 -21.07 -3.27 5.22
N ALA A 6 -21.38 -4.47 5.69
CA ALA A 6 -20.50 -5.64 5.60
C ALA A 6 -20.09 -5.91 4.15
N LYS A 7 -21.06 -5.92 3.23
CA LYS A 7 -20.82 -6.05 1.79
C LYS A 7 -19.96 -4.91 1.23
N ARG A 8 -20.22 -3.66 1.60
CA ARG A 8 -19.48 -2.48 1.10
C ARG A 8 -18.03 -2.45 1.57
N PHE A 9 -17.78 -2.86 2.82
CA PHE A 9 -16.45 -2.80 3.44
C PHE A 9 -15.71 -4.13 3.43
N CYS A 10 -16.30 -5.18 2.85
CA CYS A 10 -15.80 -6.55 2.89
C CYS A 10 -15.42 -7.02 4.32
N ASN A 11 -16.19 -6.60 5.32
CA ASN A 11 -15.93 -6.93 6.72
C ASN A 11 -17.14 -7.62 7.36
N TRP A 12 -17.23 -8.92 7.09
CA TRP A 12 -18.31 -9.78 7.58
C TRP A 12 -18.13 -10.20 9.04
N SER A 13 -16.89 -10.28 9.51
CA SER A 13 -16.58 -10.60 10.92
C SER A 13 -17.11 -9.51 11.85
N THR A 14 -16.80 -8.23 11.60
CA THR A 14 -17.38 -7.14 12.41
C THR A 14 -18.91 -7.14 12.34
N ALA A 15 -19.50 -7.50 11.20
CA ALA A 15 -20.94 -7.55 11.06
C ALA A 15 -21.55 -8.62 11.97
N GLN A 16 -20.93 -9.81 12.03
CA GLN A 16 -21.33 -10.88 12.95
C GLN A 16 -21.19 -10.43 14.40
N ASP A 17 -20.10 -9.78 14.77
CA ASP A 17 -19.89 -9.28 16.14
C ASP A 17 -20.94 -8.24 16.54
N VAL A 18 -21.30 -7.32 15.65
CA VAL A 18 -22.35 -6.33 15.92
C VAL A 18 -23.73 -6.98 16.03
N ILE A 19 -23.98 -8.06 15.27
CA ILE A 19 -25.23 -8.82 15.34
C ILE A 19 -25.29 -9.67 16.62
N ALA A 20 -24.17 -10.24 17.06
CA ALA A 20 -24.07 -10.96 18.32
C ALA A 20 -24.34 -10.00 19.50
N ASP A 21 -23.80 -8.78 19.44
CA ASP A 21 -24.01 -7.73 20.44
C ASP A 21 -25.32 -6.95 20.26
N LYS A 22 -26.30 -7.47 19.50
CA LYS A 22 -27.53 -6.72 19.15
C LYS A 22 -28.25 -6.17 20.38
N ASP A 23 -28.32 -6.95 21.45
CA ASP A 23 -29.09 -6.58 22.64
C ASP A 23 -28.40 -5.45 23.40
N TYR A 24 -27.06 -5.48 23.46
CA TYR A 24 -26.24 -4.40 24.00
C TYR A 24 -26.38 -3.11 23.17
N VAL A 25 -26.36 -3.21 21.84
CA VAL A 25 -26.53 -2.05 20.95
C VAL A 25 -27.91 -1.44 21.10
N VAL A 26 -28.96 -2.27 21.20
CA VAL A 26 -30.35 -1.82 21.45
C VAL A 26 -30.47 -1.14 22.80
N PHE A 27 -29.91 -1.74 23.86
CA PHE A 27 -29.90 -1.16 25.21
C PHE A 27 -29.21 0.21 25.23
N ARG A 28 -28.02 0.32 24.65
CA ARG A 28 -27.26 1.58 24.57
C ARG A 28 -27.99 2.64 23.74
N ALA A 29 -28.66 2.25 22.67
CA ALA A 29 -29.47 3.17 21.88
C ALA A 29 -30.68 3.66 22.70
N ALA A 30 -31.34 2.78 23.46
CA ALA A 30 -32.47 3.15 24.31
C ALA A 30 -32.05 4.13 25.43
N GLU A 31 -30.89 3.90 26.06
CA GLU A 31 -30.32 4.77 27.08
C GLU A 31 -30.05 6.21 26.57
N LYS A 32 -29.58 6.34 25.32
CA LYS A 32 -29.24 7.64 24.72
C LYS A 32 -30.38 8.31 23.97
N TYR A 33 -31.48 7.60 23.74
CA TYR A 33 -32.52 8.08 22.86
C TYR A 33 -33.30 9.23 23.50
N ASP A 34 -33.44 10.30 22.74
CA ASP A 34 -34.16 11.50 23.14
C ASP A 34 -35.34 11.68 22.17
N SER A 35 -36.55 11.48 22.70
CA SER A 35 -37.79 11.57 21.93
C SER A 35 -38.10 13.00 21.47
N THR A 36 -37.50 14.03 22.07
CA THR A 36 -37.71 15.43 21.70
C THR A 36 -37.05 15.79 20.36
N ARG A 37 -36.08 14.99 19.90
CA ARG A 37 -35.30 15.25 18.67
C ARG A 37 -36.01 14.90 17.36
N ASN A 38 -37.33 14.68 17.40
CA ASN A 38 -38.19 14.38 16.24
C ASN A 38 -37.61 13.32 15.29
N THR A 39 -37.03 12.26 15.85
CA THR A 39 -36.48 11.12 15.10
C THR A 39 -37.08 9.85 15.66
N LYS A 40 -37.51 8.93 14.80
CA LYS A 40 -38.00 7.62 15.24
C LYS A 40 -36.87 6.82 15.90
N PHE A 41 -37.17 6.13 16.98
CA PHE A 41 -36.20 5.26 17.67
C PHE A 41 -35.52 4.26 16.73
N SER A 42 -36.26 3.64 15.81
CA SER A 42 -35.70 2.71 14.81
C SER A 42 -34.64 3.35 13.92
N THR A 43 -34.83 4.61 13.53
CA THR A 43 -33.84 5.39 12.76
C THR A 43 -32.62 5.72 13.61
N PHE A 44 -32.82 6.13 14.87
CA PHE A 44 -31.72 6.39 15.81
C PHE A 44 -30.89 5.12 16.08
N LEU A 45 -31.55 4.01 16.37
CA LEU A 45 -30.93 2.70 16.57
C LEU A 45 -30.14 2.25 15.35
N ALA A 46 -30.68 2.42 14.13
CA ALA A 46 -29.97 2.10 12.90
C ALA A 46 -28.67 2.92 12.77
N ASN A 47 -28.72 4.21 13.14
CA ASN A 47 -27.53 5.06 13.16
C ASN A 47 -26.52 4.63 14.23
N GLU A 48 -26.96 4.33 15.46
CA GLU A 48 -26.07 3.82 16.51
C GLU A 48 -25.41 2.49 16.11
N ALA A 49 -26.16 1.57 15.51
CA ALA A 49 -25.63 0.30 15.01
C ALA A 49 -24.60 0.52 13.89
N LYS A 50 -24.87 1.45 12.95
CA LYS A 50 -23.93 1.85 11.90
C LYS A 50 -22.64 2.41 12.50
N TRP A 51 -22.73 3.32 13.48
CA TRP A 51 -21.56 3.90 14.14
C TRP A 51 -20.77 2.84 14.91
N THR A 52 -21.46 1.91 15.56
CA THR A 52 -20.82 0.79 16.27
C THR A 52 -20.01 -0.08 15.31
N PHE A 53 -20.58 -0.45 14.16
CA PHE A 53 -19.88 -1.17 13.10
C PHE A 53 -18.64 -0.40 12.61
N LEU A 54 -18.79 0.87 12.24
CA LEU A 54 -17.68 1.68 11.73
C LEU A 54 -16.55 1.84 12.75
N ASN A 55 -16.90 2.03 14.03
CA ASN A 55 -15.93 2.15 15.12
C ASN A 55 -15.18 0.84 15.36
N LYS A 56 -15.87 -0.31 15.36
CA LYS A 56 -15.22 -1.63 15.47
C LYS A 56 -14.29 -1.86 14.28
N THR A 57 -14.76 -1.67 13.05
CA THR A 57 -13.92 -1.80 11.85
C THR A 57 -12.71 -0.86 11.86
N GLN A 58 -12.87 0.39 12.32
CA GLN A 58 -11.74 1.31 12.42
C GLN A 58 -10.77 0.92 13.55
N LYS A 59 -11.28 0.41 14.67
CA LYS A 59 -10.47 -0.11 15.77
C LYS A 59 -9.66 -1.33 15.33
N GLU A 60 -10.28 -2.28 14.62
CA GLU A 60 -9.60 -3.41 13.99
C GLU A 60 -8.53 -2.93 13.02
N LYS A 61 -8.83 -1.97 12.13
CA LYS A 61 -7.81 -1.39 11.25
C LYS A 61 -6.65 -0.76 12.02
N ARG A 62 -6.89 -0.12 13.15
CA ARG A 62 -5.83 0.49 13.99
C ARG A 62 -5.04 -0.54 14.79
N PHE A 63 -5.71 -1.57 15.31
CA PHE A 63 -5.10 -2.67 16.03
C PHE A 63 -4.26 -3.53 15.08
N ASN A 64 -4.84 -3.89 13.93
CA ASN A 64 -4.13 -4.56 12.85
C ASN A 64 -3.04 -3.68 12.27
N LYS A 65 -3.14 -2.34 12.26
CA LYS A 65 -2.00 -1.46 11.90
C LYS A 65 -0.79 -1.64 12.84
N HIS A 66 -1.02 -2.01 14.11
CA HIS A 66 0.03 -2.27 15.10
C HIS A 66 0.47 -3.74 15.12
N LEU A 67 -0.40 -4.65 14.68
CA LEU A 67 -0.14 -6.06 14.36
C LEU A 67 0.18 -6.29 12.88
N LEU A 68 0.50 -5.23 12.12
CA LEU A 68 1.18 -5.38 10.84
C LEU A 68 2.63 -5.77 11.14
N ILE A 69 2.79 -6.99 11.69
CA ILE A 69 3.56 -7.97 10.98
C ILE A 69 3.08 -7.87 9.53
N SER A 70 3.97 -7.41 8.66
CA SER A 70 3.76 -7.25 7.23
C SER A 70 2.95 -8.44 6.68
N ASP A 71 2.25 -8.29 5.56
CA ASP A 71 1.66 -9.42 4.80
C ASP A 71 2.71 -10.49 4.36
N ASP A 72 3.93 -10.45 4.91
CA ASP A 72 5.07 -11.37 4.79
C ASP A 72 5.00 -12.55 5.78
N ASP A 73 4.26 -12.49 6.90
CA ASP A 73 4.07 -13.68 7.73
C ASP A 73 2.85 -14.46 7.22
N GLN A 74 2.91 -14.86 5.95
CA GLN A 74 2.41 -16.17 5.56
C GLN A 74 3.05 -17.16 6.53
N PHE A 75 2.27 -18.08 7.10
CA PHE A 75 2.81 -19.20 7.84
C PHE A 75 3.87 -19.86 6.95
N GLU A 76 5.16 -19.67 7.27
CA GLU A 76 6.26 -20.17 6.46
C GLU A 76 6.20 -21.69 6.54
N PHE A 77 5.61 -22.32 5.53
CA PHE A 77 5.87 -23.71 5.27
C PHE A 77 7.36 -23.77 4.91
N VAL A 78 8.18 -24.13 5.88
CA VAL A 78 9.62 -24.36 5.68
C VAL A 78 9.76 -25.61 4.82
N ALA A 79 9.58 -25.44 3.51
CA ALA A 79 10.11 -26.37 2.54
C ALA A 79 11.64 -26.33 2.68
N PRO A 80 12.34 -27.47 2.63
CA PRO A 80 13.79 -27.48 2.63
C PRO A 80 14.30 -26.54 1.53
N LEU A 81 15.10 -25.56 1.92
CA LEU A 81 15.73 -24.62 1.01
C LEU A 81 16.54 -25.40 -0.02
N GLU A 82 16.02 -25.51 -1.25
CA GLU A 82 16.91 -25.74 -2.39
C GLU A 82 17.82 -24.51 -2.48
N GLU A 83 19.12 -24.74 -2.43
CA GLU A 83 20.14 -23.70 -2.52
C GLU A 83 19.86 -22.81 -3.74
N PHE A 84 19.43 -21.58 -3.46
CA PHE A 84 19.20 -20.58 -4.50
C PHE A 84 20.56 -20.28 -5.12
N ASN A 85 20.79 -20.83 -6.33
CA ASN A 85 22.03 -20.69 -7.07
C ASN A 85 22.24 -19.17 -7.36
N SER A 86 23.16 -18.55 -6.60
CA SER A 86 23.29 -17.09 -6.42
C SER A 86 23.99 -16.36 -7.57
N ASN A 87 23.91 -16.87 -8.80
CA ASN A 87 24.71 -16.39 -9.92
C ASN A 87 23.98 -15.48 -10.95
N ALA A 88 22.83 -14.88 -10.62
CA ALA A 88 22.28 -13.71 -11.33
C ALA A 88 21.19 -12.98 -10.50
N PRO A 89 21.05 -11.62 -10.47
CA PRO A 89 21.52 -10.62 -11.42
C PRO A 89 22.10 -9.35 -10.75
N THR A 90 23.18 -9.44 -9.97
CA THR A 90 23.94 -8.26 -9.54
C THR A 90 24.47 -7.48 -10.75
N ASP A 91 24.91 -8.22 -11.77
CA ASP A 91 25.51 -7.67 -12.99
C ASP A 91 24.54 -6.80 -13.81
N THR A 92 23.25 -7.14 -13.85
CA THR A 92 22.28 -6.39 -14.66
C THR A 92 21.98 -5.02 -14.07
N LEU A 93 21.82 -4.92 -12.74
CA LEU A 93 21.59 -3.63 -12.09
C LEU A 93 22.83 -2.74 -12.19
N ASP A 94 24.02 -3.30 -11.99
CA ASP A 94 25.27 -2.55 -12.10
C ASP A 94 25.53 -2.10 -13.54
N TYR A 95 25.18 -2.92 -14.54
CA TYR A 95 25.17 -2.51 -15.95
C TYR A 95 24.20 -1.35 -16.20
N ILE A 96 22.95 -1.42 -15.70
CA ILE A 96 21.97 -0.34 -15.86
C ILE A 96 22.52 0.96 -15.27
N PHE A 97 23.10 0.92 -14.06
CA PHE A 97 23.67 2.13 -13.45
C PHE A 97 24.90 2.65 -14.20
N THR A 98 25.70 1.78 -14.81
CA THR A 98 26.80 2.19 -15.70
C THR A 98 26.27 2.91 -16.94
N ALA A 99 25.29 2.32 -17.63
CA ALA A 99 24.65 2.91 -18.81
C ALA A 99 23.97 4.26 -18.49
N LEU A 100 23.39 4.39 -17.27
CA LEU A 100 22.78 5.64 -16.81
C LEU A 100 23.79 6.75 -16.52
N ASN A 101 25.02 6.41 -16.10
CA ASN A 101 26.08 7.40 -15.91
C ASN A 101 26.64 7.90 -17.25
N GLU A 102 26.52 7.11 -18.34
CA GLU A 102 26.88 7.53 -19.71
C GLU A 102 25.79 8.40 -20.36
N HIS A 103 24.62 8.55 -19.72
CA HIS A 103 23.50 9.27 -20.32
C HIS A 103 23.82 10.78 -20.43
N PRO A 104 23.48 11.45 -21.55
CA PRO A 104 23.79 12.88 -21.75
C PRO A 104 23.21 13.82 -20.70
N ASP A 105 22.10 13.43 -20.08
CA ASP A 105 21.47 14.16 -18.97
C ASP A 105 21.90 13.54 -17.64
N GLU A 106 22.84 14.19 -16.94
CA GLU A 106 23.39 13.76 -15.65
C GLU A 106 22.32 13.57 -14.56
N ARG A 107 21.20 14.32 -14.65
CA ARG A 107 20.09 14.23 -13.69
C ARG A 107 19.45 12.86 -13.69
N VAL A 108 19.50 12.13 -14.81
CA VAL A 108 18.94 10.79 -14.94
C VAL A 108 19.62 9.85 -13.94
N GLY A 109 20.96 9.78 -13.94
CA GLY A 109 21.70 8.90 -13.03
C GLY A 109 21.38 9.18 -11.56
N VAL A 110 21.29 10.46 -11.19
CA VAL A 110 20.96 10.88 -9.82
C VAL A 110 19.52 10.48 -9.45
N ILE A 111 18.54 10.72 -10.32
CA ILE A 111 17.13 10.36 -10.09
C ILE A 111 16.97 8.84 -9.88
N TYR A 112 17.60 8.02 -10.73
CA TYR A 112 17.53 6.56 -10.58
C TYR A 112 18.24 6.08 -9.31
N ARG A 113 19.36 6.69 -8.94
CA ARG A 113 20.06 6.35 -7.69
C ARG A 113 19.23 6.68 -6.47
N LEU A 114 18.67 7.89 -6.40
CA LEU A 114 17.78 8.30 -5.31
C LEU A 114 16.56 7.39 -5.24
N ARG A 115 15.95 7.07 -6.38
CA ARG A 115 14.75 6.24 -6.46
C ARG A 115 15.00 4.82 -5.97
N TYR A 116 16.06 4.16 -6.42
CA TYR A 116 16.24 2.71 -6.24
C TYR A 116 17.33 2.32 -5.23
N LYS A 117 18.41 3.10 -5.07
CA LYS A 117 19.50 2.80 -4.11
C LYS A 117 19.34 3.50 -2.76
N SER A 118 18.71 4.67 -2.70
CA SER A 118 18.55 5.46 -1.46
C SER A 118 17.23 5.20 -0.70
N GLY A 119 16.56 4.10 -1.03
CA GLY A 119 15.33 3.67 -0.38
C GLY A 119 15.52 3.17 1.05
N LYS A 120 14.48 3.24 1.90
CA LYS A 120 14.49 2.66 3.25
C LYS A 120 13.55 1.45 3.31
N LYS A 121 13.91 0.43 4.10
CA LYS A 121 13.09 -0.78 4.33
C LYS A 121 12.72 -1.52 3.03
N ASN A 122 13.68 -1.70 2.13
CA ASN A 122 13.49 -2.35 0.83
C ASN A 122 12.41 -1.69 -0.06
N LYS A 123 12.16 -0.38 0.13
CA LYS A 123 11.21 0.41 -0.67
C LYS A 123 11.93 1.50 -1.45
N VAL A 124 11.47 1.76 -2.67
CA VAL A 124 11.93 2.89 -3.48
C VAL A 124 11.61 4.23 -2.83
N MET A 125 12.45 5.25 -3.06
CA MET A 125 12.23 6.59 -2.54
C MET A 125 10.98 7.24 -3.19
N PRO A 126 10.05 7.80 -2.40
CA PRO A 126 8.89 8.52 -2.93
C PRO A 126 9.29 9.71 -3.83
N TRP A 127 8.53 9.95 -4.89
CA TRP A 127 8.84 11.00 -5.87
C TRP A 127 8.93 12.41 -5.30
N TYR A 128 8.18 12.72 -4.24
CA TYR A 128 8.27 14.03 -3.59
C TYR A 128 9.63 14.23 -2.90
N MET A 129 10.21 13.17 -2.32
CA MET A 129 11.54 13.23 -1.70
C MET A 129 12.62 13.35 -2.77
N VAL A 130 12.51 12.56 -3.85
CA VAL A 130 13.42 12.67 -5.00
C VAL A 130 13.39 14.08 -5.58
N GLY A 131 12.20 14.66 -5.74
CA GLY A 131 12.04 16.04 -6.21
C GLY A 131 12.71 17.05 -5.28
N ASN A 132 12.54 16.90 -3.97
CA ASN A 132 13.17 17.76 -2.98
C ASN A 132 14.71 17.71 -3.05
N GLU A 133 15.30 16.52 -3.15
CA GLU A 133 16.75 16.34 -3.31
C GLU A 133 17.27 16.90 -4.64
N MET A 134 16.49 16.77 -5.72
CA MET A 134 16.84 17.27 -7.06
C MET A 134 16.53 18.76 -7.26
N ASN A 135 15.92 19.43 -6.27
CA ASN A 135 15.34 20.77 -6.41
C ASN A 135 14.41 20.92 -7.65
N LEU A 136 13.57 19.90 -7.87
CA LEU A 136 12.61 19.81 -8.97
C LEU A 136 11.23 19.40 -8.44
N SER A 137 10.18 19.65 -9.22
CA SER A 137 8.88 19.07 -8.91
C SER A 137 8.92 17.55 -9.07
N ALA A 138 8.14 16.84 -8.25
CA ALA A 138 8.01 15.38 -8.35
C ALA A 138 7.66 14.93 -9.77
N GLN A 139 6.77 15.68 -10.45
CA GLN A 139 6.40 15.40 -11.83
C GLN A 139 7.54 15.67 -12.82
N GLY A 140 8.37 16.69 -12.57
CA GLY A 140 9.59 16.94 -13.34
C GLY A 140 10.56 15.76 -13.28
N CYS A 141 10.77 15.20 -12.09
CA CYS A 141 11.59 13.99 -11.92
C CYS A 141 11.00 12.77 -12.62
N ILE A 142 9.67 12.56 -12.52
CA ILE A 142 8.98 11.47 -13.23
C ILE A 142 9.15 11.61 -14.75
N ASN A 143 9.02 12.82 -15.28
CA ASN A 143 9.14 13.07 -16.71
C ASN A 143 10.57 12.79 -17.21
N ILE A 144 11.60 13.20 -16.46
CA ILE A 144 13.00 12.90 -16.79
C ILE A 144 13.26 11.39 -16.74
N HIS A 145 12.79 10.72 -15.68
CA HIS A 145 12.90 9.27 -15.53
C HIS A 145 12.26 8.53 -16.71
N ASN A 146 11.01 8.87 -17.06
CA ASN A 146 10.29 8.17 -18.13
C ASN A 146 10.91 8.37 -19.51
N LYS A 147 11.53 9.52 -19.77
CA LYS A 147 12.29 9.74 -21.01
C LYS A 147 13.52 8.82 -21.10
N ALA A 148 14.21 8.59 -19.98
CA ALA A 148 15.39 7.74 -19.94
C ALA A 148 15.08 6.23 -20.00
N LEU A 149 13.83 5.81 -19.75
CA LEU A 149 13.45 4.39 -19.83
C LEU A 149 13.67 3.78 -21.22
N ASN A 150 13.39 4.54 -22.29
CA ASN A 150 13.61 4.06 -23.65
C ASN A 150 15.10 3.84 -23.92
N TYR A 151 15.94 4.77 -23.47
CA TYR A 151 17.40 4.64 -23.57
C TYR A 151 17.92 3.39 -22.85
N ILE A 152 17.43 3.12 -21.63
CA ILE A 152 17.81 1.91 -20.87
C ILE A 152 17.39 0.64 -21.62
N LYS A 153 16.15 0.60 -22.14
CA LYS A 153 15.64 -0.55 -22.89
C LYS A 153 16.51 -0.82 -24.13
N ASP A 154 16.83 0.21 -24.90
CA ASP A 154 17.66 0.06 -26.09
C ASP A 154 19.06 -0.48 -25.76
N LYS A 155 19.67 0.00 -24.67
CA LYS A 155 20.97 -0.50 -24.18
C LYS A 155 20.90 -1.95 -23.73
N LEU A 156 19.84 -2.35 -23.03
CA LEU A 156 19.66 -3.73 -22.54
C LEU A 156 19.34 -4.73 -23.66
N THR A 157 18.59 -4.31 -24.68
CA THR A 157 18.32 -5.15 -25.86
C THR A 157 19.58 -5.33 -26.71
N LYS A 158 20.41 -4.30 -26.86
CA LYS A 158 21.70 -4.40 -27.57
C LYS A 158 22.67 -5.39 -26.92
N GLU A 159 22.71 -5.44 -25.58
CA GLU A 159 23.52 -6.41 -24.83
C GLU A 159 22.91 -7.83 -24.78
N GLY A 160 21.74 -8.05 -25.38
CA GLY A 160 21.04 -9.35 -25.34
C GLY A 160 20.47 -9.71 -23.96
N ILE A 161 20.46 -8.77 -23.01
CA ILE A 161 19.91 -8.96 -21.65
C ILE A 161 18.37 -8.97 -21.71
N LEU A 162 17.78 -8.12 -22.55
CA LEU A 162 16.34 -8.11 -22.81
C LEU A 162 16.04 -8.72 -24.18
N ASN A 163 15.46 -9.92 -24.17
CA ASN A 163 14.87 -10.53 -25.37
C ASN A 163 13.47 -9.96 -25.59
N VAL A 164 13.37 -9.01 -26.53
CA VAL A 164 12.07 -8.49 -26.98
C VAL A 164 11.50 -9.51 -27.97
N LYS A 165 10.42 -10.18 -27.57
CA LYS A 165 9.59 -11.02 -28.48
C LYS A 165 8.80 -10.15 -29.45
#